data_AF-A0A919IX51-F1
#
_entry.id   AF-A0A919IX51-F1
#
_cell.length_a   1.000
_cell.length_b   1.000
_cell.length_c   1.000
_cell.angle_alpha   90.00
_cell.angle_beta   90.00
_cell.angle_gamma   90.00
#
_symmetry.space_group_name_H-M   'P 1'
#
loop_
_entity.id
_entity.type
_entity.pdbx_description
1 polymer ?
#
loop_
_entity_poly.entity_id
_entity_poly.type
_entity_poly.pdbx_seq_one_letter_code
_entity_poly.pdbx_strand_id
1 'polypeptide(L)'
;MRLLVAAAVVLLAAGCAGGDDDPVVRTSPSAAASAASAGPTGAADDPPGSVACTRLAVALSAGSLMVPGVVDGIVQSSRTADAPLADAADRLGIAYRAASAATGNADEPDKIAAVSAAGSDMSGVCADSGLRTAG
;
A
#
# COMPACT_ATOMS: atom_id res chain seq x y z
N MET A 1 -36.80 -13.03 23.07
CA MET A 1 -36.16 -13.27 24.38
C MET A 1 -34.73 -12.75 24.33
N ARG A 2 -34.39 -11.75 25.17
CA ARG A 2 -33.03 -11.31 25.62
C ARG A 2 -32.10 -10.79 24.50
N LEU A 3 -31.83 -9.50 24.25
CA LEU A 3 -31.54 -8.31 25.08
C LEU A 3 -30.38 -8.53 26.07
N LEU A 4 -29.21 -7.95 25.77
CA LEU A 4 -28.06 -7.52 26.61
C LEU A 4 -26.96 -7.03 25.61
N VAL A 5 -26.71 -5.75 25.30
CA VAL A 5 -26.43 -4.52 26.09
C VAL A 5 -25.11 -4.57 26.89
N ALA A 6 -24.29 -3.54 26.64
CA ALA A 6 -23.15 -3.01 27.41
C ALA A 6 -21.81 -3.78 27.32
N ALA A 7 -20.77 -3.23 26.68
CA ALA A 7 -19.92 -2.09 27.09
C ALA A 7 -18.94 -2.42 28.23
N ALA A 8 -17.65 -2.47 27.91
CA ALA A 8 -16.56 -2.26 28.87
C ALA A 8 -15.28 -1.83 28.14
N VAL A 9 -15.10 -0.52 28.04
CA VAL A 9 -13.79 0.14 27.90
C VAL A 9 -13.13 0.10 29.27
N VAL A 10 -11.96 -0.52 29.42
CA VAL A 10 -11.08 -0.27 30.57
C VAL A 10 -9.62 -0.26 30.10
N LEU A 11 -9.03 0.93 30.27
CA LEU A 11 -7.61 1.27 30.19
C LEU A 11 -6.76 0.37 31.12
N LEU A 12 -5.58 -0.04 30.65
CA LEU A 12 -4.42 -0.21 31.54
C LEU A 12 -3.19 0.48 30.93
N ALA A 13 -3.00 1.73 31.36
CA ALA A 13 -1.73 2.41 31.35
C ALA A 13 -1.18 2.39 32.79
N ALA A 14 -0.05 1.71 32.99
CA ALA A 14 0.88 1.78 34.13
C ALA A 14 2.04 0.82 33.81
N GLY A 15 3.34 1.14 33.82
CA GLY A 15 4.10 2.30 34.28
C GLY A 15 5.35 1.80 35.03
N CYS A 16 6.49 2.52 34.90
CA CYS A 16 7.71 2.49 35.75
C CYS A 16 8.58 1.21 35.74
N ALA A 17 9.92 1.21 35.76
CA ALA A 17 10.98 2.18 36.09
C ALA A 17 12.31 1.67 35.49
N GLY A 18 13.44 2.39 35.35
CA GLY A 18 13.92 3.70 35.78
C GLY A 18 15.44 3.81 35.53
N GLY A 19 16.04 4.98 35.77
CA GLY A 19 17.49 5.24 35.84
C GLY A 19 18.00 6.20 34.75
N ASP A 20 17.94 7.53 34.94
CA ASP A 20 18.91 8.45 35.60
C ASP A 20 20.29 8.49 34.92
N ASP A 21 20.57 9.58 34.18
CA ASP A 21 21.72 10.46 34.38
C ASP A 21 21.56 11.74 33.53
N ASP A 22 21.52 12.90 34.18
CA ASP A 22 21.51 14.24 33.58
C ASP A 22 22.93 14.83 33.64
N PRO A 23 23.39 15.47 32.56
CA PRO A 23 24.11 16.71 32.81
C PRO A 23 23.59 17.87 31.94
N VAL A 24 23.07 18.87 32.66
CA VAL A 24 22.86 20.26 32.28
C VAL A 24 24.00 20.81 31.43
N VAL A 25 23.76 21.03 30.13
CA VAL A 25 24.56 21.93 29.29
C VAL A 25 23.66 22.83 28.45
N ARG A 26 23.48 24.05 28.98
CA ARG A 26 23.40 25.36 28.30
C ARG A 26 22.65 25.42 26.95
N THR A 27 21.51 26.08 26.99
CA THR A 27 20.91 26.82 25.87
C THR A 27 21.88 27.86 25.31
N SER A 28 22.29 27.67 24.05
CA SER A 28 22.66 28.72 23.10
C SER A 28 21.92 28.43 21.78
N PRO A 29 21.22 29.39 21.17
CA PRO A 29 20.55 29.18 19.89
C PRO A 29 21.59 29.28 18.76
N SER A 30 22.25 28.18 18.43
CA SER A 30 22.99 28.09 17.18
C SER A 30 22.08 27.50 16.12
N ALA A 31 21.51 28.39 15.32
CA ALA A 31 21.18 28.10 13.94
C ALA A 31 22.45 27.56 13.25
N ALA A 32 22.58 26.24 13.22
CA ALA A 32 23.56 25.55 12.41
C ALA A 32 22.77 24.62 11.50
N ALA A 33 22.52 25.13 10.31
CA ALA A 33 22.13 24.36 9.14
C ALA A 33 23.09 23.17 9.02
N SER A 34 22.65 21.99 9.48
CA SER A 34 23.20 20.73 9.02
C SER A 34 22.43 20.34 7.78
N ALA A 35 22.77 21.03 6.69
CA ALA A 35 22.72 20.44 5.36
C ALA A 35 23.72 19.27 5.37
N ALA A 36 23.30 18.14 5.92
CA ALA A 36 23.95 16.87 5.68
C ALA A 36 23.45 16.40 4.32
N SER A 37 24.26 16.68 3.30
CA SER A 37 24.15 16.21 1.94
C SER A 37 23.83 14.71 1.92
N ALA A 38 22.55 14.36 1.75
CA ALA A 38 22.22 13.25 0.88
C ALA A 38 22.51 13.80 -0.52
N GLY A 39 23.66 13.43 -1.09
CA GLY A 39 24.00 13.79 -2.46
C GLY A 39 22.86 13.39 -3.41
N PRO A 40 22.88 13.84 -4.67
CA PRO A 40 22.04 13.20 -5.67
C PRO A 40 22.48 11.74 -5.71
N THR A 41 21.82 10.86 -4.96
CA THR A 41 21.67 9.47 -5.38
C THR A 41 21.10 9.64 -6.76
N GLY A 42 21.93 9.49 -7.78
CA GLY A 42 21.49 9.54 -9.16
C GLY A 42 20.21 8.74 -9.17
N ALA A 43 19.11 9.40 -9.53
CA ALA A 43 17.85 8.72 -9.73
C ALA A 43 18.17 7.70 -10.82
N ALA A 44 18.53 6.49 -10.41
CA ALA A 44 18.57 5.37 -11.31
C ALA A 44 17.15 5.36 -11.85
N ASP A 45 17.00 5.57 -13.15
CA ASP A 45 15.70 5.53 -13.79
C ASP A 45 15.05 4.21 -13.37
N ASP A 46 14.03 4.30 -12.52
CA ASP A 46 13.25 3.15 -12.09
C ASP A 46 12.72 2.48 -13.35
N PRO A 47 12.90 1.16 -13.52
CA PRO A 47 12.47 0.52 -14.75
C PRO A 47 10.96 0.73 -14.93
N PRO A 48 10.49 0.93 -16.17
CA PRO A 48 9.08 1.17 -16.45
C PRO A 48 8.22 0.06 -15.83
N GLY A 49 7.17 0.44 -15.11
CA GLY A 49 6.26 -0.50 -14.45
C GLY A 49 6.66 -0.95 -13.04
N SER A 50 7.87 -0.67 -12.55
CA SER A 50 8.31 -1.00 -11.18
C SER A 50 7.39 -0.40 -10.09
N VAL A 51 6.94 0.84 -10.28
CA VAL A 51 6.01 1.53 -9.37
C VAL A 51 4.65 0.83 -9.34
N ALA A 52 4.15 0.39 -10.50
CA ALA A 52 2.87 -0.32 -10.58
C ALA A 52 2.96 -1.69 -9.87
N CYS A 53 4.03 -2.43 -10.10
CA CYS A 53 4.28 -3.72 -9.45
C CYS A 53 4.46 -3.60 -7.94
N THR A 54 5.16 -2.56 -7.46
CA THR A 54 5.31 -2.29 -6.03
C THR A 54 3.95 -1.96 -5.38
N ARG A 55 3.16 -1.07 -6.00
CA ARG A 55 1.81 -0.74 -5.52
C ARG A 55 0.89 -1.96 -5.48
N LEU A 56 0.96 -2.81 -6.50
CA LEU A 56 0.21 -4.06 -6.55
C LEU A 56 0.63 -4.99 -5.41
N ALA A 57 1.93 -5.19 -5.17
CA ALA A 57 2.43 -6.05 -4.11
C ALA A 57 1.98 -5.58 -2.72
N VAL A 58 2.02 -4.25 -2.48
CA VAL A 58 1.49 -3.64 -1.25
C VAL A 58 -0.02 -3.87 -1.14
N ALA A 59 -0.78 -3.68 -2.22
CA ALA A 59 -2.23 -3.87 -2.19
C ALA A 59 -2.64 -5.33 -1.96
N LEU A 60 -1.91 -6.28 -2.54
CA LEU A 60 -2.14 -7.72 -2.36
C LEU A 60 -1.81 -8.15 -0.93
N SER A 61 -0.67 -7.72 -0.39
CA SER A 61 -0.28 -8.05 1.00
C SER A 61 -1.21 -7.41 2.03
N ALA A 62 -1.74 -6.23 1.76
CA ALA A 62 -2.72 -5.56 2.61
C ALA A 62 -4.18 -6.02 2.39
N GLY A 63 -4.45 -6.83 1.36
CA GLY A 63 -5.81 -7.19 0.96
C GLY A 63 -6.67 -5.98 0.55
N SER A 64 -6.05 -4.92 0.02
CA SER A 64 -6.67 -3.60 -0.13
C SER A 64 -7.12 -3.29 -1.56
N LEU A 65 -7.22 -4.28 -2.45
CA LEU A 65 -7.63 -4.05 -3.85
C LEU A 65 -9.05 -3.49 -3.99
N MET A 66 -9.92 -3.70 -2.99
CA MET A 66 -11.27 -3.12 -2.96
C MET A 66 -11.32 -1.75 -2.25
N VAL A 67 -10.19 -1.22 -1.78
CA VAL A 67 -10.15 0.13 -1.19
C VAL A 67 -10.19 1.18 -2.30
N PRO A 68 -11.06 2.19 -2.20
CA PRO A 68 -11.20 3.23 -3.22
C PRO A 68 -9.86 3.88 -3.59
N GLY A 69 -9.60 4.00 -4.89
CA GLY A 69 -8.40 4.65 -5.44
C GLY A 69 -7.13 3.79 -5.47
N VAL A 70 -7.09 2.62 -4.82
CA VAL A 70 -5.91 1.73 -4.87
C VAL A 70 -5.70 1.19 -6.29
N VAL A 71 -6.73 0.59 -6.88
CA VAL A 71 -6.65 0.02 -8.24
C VAL A 71 -6.42 1.12 -9.28
N ASP A 72 -7.10 2.27 -9.15
CA ASP A 72 -6.88 3.40 -10.05
C ASP A 72 -5.43 3.92 -9.98
N GLY A 73 -4.84 3.94 -8.78
CA GLY A 73 -3.43 4.28 -8.59
C GLY A 73 -2.46 3.28 -9.22
N ILE A 74 -2.80 1.98 -9.23
CA ILE A 74 -2.03 0.94 -9.92
C ILE A 74 -2.12 1.12 -11.44
N VAL A 75 -3.33 1.28 -11.98
CA VAL A 75 -3.59 1.50 -13.42
C VAL A 75 -2.94 2.79 -13.92
N GLN A 76 -2.97 3.86 -13.14
CA GLN A 76 -2.32 5.10 -13.53
C GLN A 76 -0.80 4.93 -13.62
N SER A 77 -0.20 4.18 -12.68
CA SER A 77 1.24 3.90 -12.66
C SER A 77 1.68 2.90 -13.74
N SER A 78 0.79 2.06 -14.26
CA SER A 78 1.14 1.10 -15.32
C SER A 78 1.23 1.75 -16.70
N ARG A 79 0.76 3.00 -16.88
CA ARG A 79 0.78 3.69 -18.19
C ARG A 79 2.16 3.91 -18.78
N THR A 80 3.20 3.87 -17.96
CA THR A 80 4.60 3.97 -18.41
C THR A 80 5.25 2.60 -18.61
N ALA A 81 4.54 1.51 -18.31
CA ALA A 81 5.04 0.15 -18.44
C ALA A 81 4.89 -0.40 -19.87
N ASP A 82 5.56 -1.51 -20.13
CA ASP A 82 5.35 -2.28 -21.35
C ASP A 82 3.92 -2.80 -21.47
N ALA A 83 3.49 -3.06 -22.71
CA ALA A 83 2.16 -3.53 -23.07
C ALA A 83 1.60 -4.67 -22.20
N PRO A 84 2.33 -5.76 -21.86
CA PRO A 84 1.76 -6.83 -21.05
C PRO A 84 1.38 -6.40 -19.63
N LEU A 85 2.15 -5.50 -19.01
CA LEU A 85 1.83 -5.01 -17.68
C LEU A 85 0.69 -3.99 -17.71
N ALA A 86 0.67 -3.13 -18.73
CA ALA A 86 -0.43 -2.19 -18.94
C ALA A 86 -1.77 -2.92 -19.16
N ASP A 87 -1.80 -3.96 -20.01
CA ASP A 87 -2.99 -4.78 -20.26
C ASP A 87 -3.48 -5.51 -19.00
N ALA A 88 -2.55 -6.11 -18.23
CA ALA A 88 -2.91 -6.75 -16.97
C ALA A 88 -3.49 -5.76 -15.96
N ALA A 89 -2.95 -4.54 -15.89
CA ALA A 89 -3.50 -3.48 -15.05
C ALA A 89 -4.89 -3.04 -15.52
N ASP A 90 -5.11 -2.90 -16.83
CA ASP A 90 -6.43 -2.55 -17.38
C ASP A 90 -7.47 -3.62 -17.05
N ARG A 91 -7.12 -4.91 -17.13
CA ARG A 91 -7.98 -6.02 -16.70
C ARG A 91 -8.31 -5.95 -15.20
N LEU A 92 -7.34 -5.63 -14.35
CA LEU A 92 -7.58 -5.37 -12.93
C LEU A 92 -8.55 -4.19 -12.72
N GLY A 93 -8.36 -3.09 -13.46
CA GLY A 93 -9.26 -1.93 -13.42
C GLY A 93 -10.69 -2.26 -13.85
N ILE A 94 -10.86 -3.09 -14.89
CA ILE A 94 -12.16 -3.57 -15.34
C ILE A 94 -12.83 -4.42 -14.24
N ALA A 95 -12.10 -5.38 -13.66
CA ALA A 95 -12.61 -6.22 -12.59
C ALA A 95 -13.04 -5.40 -11.37
N TYR A 96 -12.23 -4.41 -10.96
CA TYR A 96 -12.56 -3.52 -9.84
C TYR A 96 -13.83 -2.72 -10.09
N ARG A 97 -14.00 -2.15 -11.29
CA ARG A 97 -15.23 -1.42 -11.65
C ARG A 97 -16.45 -2.34 -11.64
N ALA A 98 -16.31 -3.55 -12.15
CA ALA A 98 -17.38 -4.55 -12.12
C ALA A 98 -17.76 -4.94 -10.69
N ALA A 99 -16.77 -5.15 -9.80
CA ALA A 99 -17.01 -5.43 -8.39
C ALA A 99 -17.66 -4.25 -7.66
N SER A 100 -17.17 -3.04 -7.90
CA SER A 100 -17.75 -1.83 -7.32
C SER A 100 -19.21 -1.63 -7.74
N ALA A 101 -19.54 -1.90 -9.00
CA ALA A 101 -20.91 -1.83 -9.51
C ALA A 101 -21.82 -2.95 -8.98
N ALA A 102 -21.24 -4.08 -8.56
CA ALA A 102 -21.96 -5.22 -8.01
C ALA A 102 -22.25 -5.11 -6.50
N THR A 103 -21.78 -4.06 -5.83
CA THR A 103 -21.99 -3.85 -4.39
C THR A 103 -23.46 -3.99 -3.99
N GLY A 104 -23.76 -4.84 -3.02
CA GLY A 104 -25.09 -5.16 -2.53
C GLY A 104 -25.88 -6.17 -3.36
N ASN A 105 -25.32 -6.67 -4.47
CA ASN A 105 -25.97 -7.65 -5.33
C ASN A 105 -25.52 -9.09 -5.01
N ALA A 106 -26.31 -10.07 -5.48
CA ALA A 106 -26.03 -11.48 -5.24
C ALA A 106 -24.69 -11.96 -5.86
N ASP A 107 -24.20 -11.28 -6.91
CA ASP A 107 -22.97 -11.61 -7.62
C ASP A 107 -21.73 -10.84 -7.11
N GLU A 108 -21.87 -9.96 -6.11
CA GLU A 108 -20.75 -9.24 -5.48
C GLU A 108 -19.55 -10.14 -5.11
N PRO A 109 -19.72 -11.28 -4.41
CA PRO A 109 -18.57 -12.11 -4.01
C PRO A 109 -17.79 -12.65 -5.21
N ASP A 110 -18.49 -13.00 -6.29
CA ASP A 110 -17.85 -13.49 -7.52
C ASP A 110 -17.05 -12.37 -8.21
N LYS A 111 -17.56 -11.14 -8.18
CA LYS A 111 -16.82 -10.00 -8.74
C LYS A 111 -15.60 -9.65 -7.89
N ILE A 112 -15.69 -9.71 -6.57
CA ILE A 112 -14.52 -9.52 -5.68
C ILE A 112 -13.48 -10.63 -5.91
N ALA A 113 -13.92 -11.87 -6.09
CA ALA A 113 -13.02 -12.97 -6.46
C ALA A 113 -12.31 -12.70 -7.80
N ALA A 114 -13.02 -12.16 -8.79
CA ALA A 114 -12.45 -11.77 -10.07
C ALA A 114 -11.38 -10.66 -9.94
N VAL A 115 -11.54 -9.71 -9.01
CA VAL A 115 -10.50 -8.70 -8.71
C VAL A 115 -9.23 -9.36 -8.18
N SER A 116 -9.39 -10.32 -7.28
CA SER A 116 -8.25 -11.06 -6.69
C SER A 116 -7.52 -11.91 -7.73
N ALA A 117 -8.27 -12.54 -8.64
CA ALA A 117 -7.71 -13.27 -9.78
C ALA A 117 -6.93 -12.34 -10.70
N ALA A 118 -7.50 -11.21 -11.11
CA ALA A 118 -6.81 -10.23 -11.95
C ALA A 118 -5.56 -9.63 -11.28
N GLY A 119 -5.61 -9.39 -9.96
CA GLY A 119 -4.45 -8.95 -9.20
C GLY A 119 -3.34 -10.00 -9.16
N SER A 120 -3.70 -11.28 -9.05
CA SER A 120 -2.76 -12.40 -9.11
C SER A 120 -2.12 -12.55 -10.49
N ASP A 121 -2.91 -12.43 -11.56
CA ASP A 121 -2.43 -12.46 -12.93
C ASP A 121 -1.43 -11.33 -13.20
N MET A 122 -1.77 -10.10 -12.79
CA MET A 122 -0.86 -8.96 -12.89
C MET A 122 0.40 -9.17 -12.06
N SER A 123 0.29 -9.80 -10.89
CA SER A 123 1.47 -10.15 -10.09
C SER A 123 2.35 -11.21 -10.77
N GLY A 124 1.78 -12.10 -11.57
CA GLY A 124 2.51 -13.03 -12.44
C GLY A 124 3.36 -12.26 -13.44
N VAL A 125 2.72 -11.34 -14.18
CA VAL A 125 3.43 -10.46 -15.14
C VAL A 125 4.56 -9.67 -14.47
N CYS A 126 4.34 -9.13 -13.28
CA CYS A 126 5.40 -8.46 -12.52
C CYS A 126 6.57 -9.39 -12.16
N ALA A 127 6.30 -10.65 -11.85
CA ALA A 127 7.33 -11.64 -11.55
C ALA A 127 8.11 -12.04 -12.81
N ASP A 128 7.40 -12.31 -13.91
CA ASP A 128 7.99 -12.68 -15.20
C ASP A 128 8.88 -11.56 -15.77
N SER A 129 8.49 -10.29 -15.55
CA SER A 129 9.29 -9.12 -15.96
C SER A 129 10.45 -8.80 -14.99
N GLY A 130 10.63 -9.56 -13.91
CA GLY A 130 11.66 -9.27 -12.89
C GLY A 130 11.41 -7.96 -12.11
N LEU A 131 10.18 -7.45 -12.12
CA LEU A 131 9.77 -6.19 -11.48
C LEU A 131 9.23 -6.39 -10.05
N ARG A 132 9.20 -7.65 -9.56
CA ARG A 132 8.92 -7.92 -8.15
C ARG A 132 10.11 -7.44 -7.32
N THR A 133 9.95 -6.29 -6.68
CA THR A 133 10.84 -5.87 -5.59
C THR A 133 10.63 -6.84 -4.43
N ALA A 134 11.71 -7.48 -3.98
CA ALA A 134 11.67 -8.20 -2.72
C ALA A 134 11.25 -7.19 -1.64
N GLY A 135 10.07 -7.39 -1.07
CA GLY A 135 9.59 -6.63 0.09
C GLY A 135 10.44 -6.93 1.31
#